data_AF-A0A845M1K0-F1
#
_entry.id   AF-A0A845M1K0-F1
#
_cell.length_a   1.000
_cell.length_b   1.000
_cell.length_c   1.000
_cell.angle_alpha   90.00
_cell.angle_beta   90.00
_cell.angle_gamma   90.00
#
_symmetry.space_group_name_H-M   'P 1'
#
loop_
_entity.id
_entity.type
_entity.pdbx_description
1 polymer ?
#
loop_
_entity_poly.entity_id
_entity_poly.type
_entity_poly.pdbx_seq_one_letter_code
_entity_poly.pdbx_strand_id
1 'polypeptide(L)'
;LGPKINGAPVAAWQTLAVSSGDVLSFAGLKSGLRGYLAVRGGIDTLPVMNSRSTYTKAALGGFEGRALKAGDQVPVGAEGTGTATVPLAIPQDQIP
;
A
#
# COMPACT_ATOMS: atom_id res chain seq x y z
N LEU A 1 3.76 -12.88 3.13
CA LEU A 1 4.39 -11.55 3.09
C LEU A 1 5.04 -11.16 4.41
N GLY A 2 4.39 -11.44 5.56
CA GLY A 2 4.98 -11.24 6.89
C GLY A 2 5.31 -9.77 7.18
N PRO A 3 4.29 -8.89 7.23
CA PRO A 3 4.50 -7.46 7.47
C PRO A 3 5.03 -7.21 8.88
N LYS A 4 5.86 -6.18 9.02
CA LYS A 4 6.42 -5.71 10.29
C LYS A 4 6.46 -4.19 10.32
N ILE A 5 6.09 -3.58 11.44
CA ILE A 5 6.32 -2.16 11.71
C ILE A 5 7.50 -2.04 12.67
N ASN A 6 8.54 -1.30 12.29
CA ASN A 6 9.75 -1.11 13.11
C ASN A 6 10.37 -2.44 13.59
N GLY A 7 10.31 -3.47 12.74
CA GLY A 7 10.80 -4.82 13.04
C GLY A 7 9.83 -5.72 13.84
N ALA A 8 8.79 -5.14 14.47
CA ALA A 8 7.78 -5.91 15.19
C ALA A 8 6.74 -6.51 14.22
N PRO A 9 6.46 -7.83 14.30
CA PRO A 9 5.44 -8.47 13.48
C PRO A 9 4.06 -7.85 13.67
N VAL A 10 3.34 -7.64 12.57
CA VAL A 10 1.95 -7.21 12.56
C VAL A 10 1.11 -8.16 11.73
N ALA A 11 -0.19 -8.19 12.00
CA ALA A 11 -1.10 -9.03 11.23
C ALA A 11 -1.50 -8.35 9.91
N ALA A 12 -1.69 -9.17 8.86
CA ALA A 12 -2.17 -8.71 7.57
C ALA A 12 -3.71 -8.54 7.60
N TRP A 13 -4.30 -8.15 6.46
CA TRP A 13 -5.76 -8.05 6.27
C TRP A 13 -6.48 -7.15 7.28
N GLN A 14 -5.79 -6.12 7.77
CA GLN A 14 -6.34 -5.12 8.67
C GLN A 14 -5.68 -3.77 8.46
N THR A 15 -6.33 -2.72 8.95
CA THR A 15 -5.74 -1.38 9.02
C THR A 15 -4.67 -1.34 10.10
N LEU A 16 -3.50 -0.84 9.73
CA LEU A 16 -2.38 -0.64 10.66
C LEU A 16 -2.18 0.85 10.88
N ALA A 17 -2.19 1.29 12.13
CA ALA A 17 -1.80 2.65 12.47
C ALA A 17 -0.28 2.77 12.36
N VAL A 18 0.19 3.82 11.69
CA VAL A 18 1.60 4.18 11.56
C VAL A 18 1.76 5.67 11.84
N SER A 19 2.88 6.02 12.44
CA SER A 19 3.29 7.40 12.70
C SER A 19 4.37 7.84 11.71
N SER A 20 4.59 9.15 11.60
CA SER A 20 5.71 9.65 10.82
C SER A 20 7.04 9.07 11.34
N GLY A 21 7.87 8.57 10.43
CA GLY A 21 9.12 7.88 10.75
C GLY A 21 9.01 6.36 10.93
N ASP A 22 7.80 5.80 11.02
CA ASP A 22 7.63 4.35 11.09
C ASP A 22 8.03 3.66 9.77
N VAL A 23 8.64 2.48 9.90
CA VAL A 23 9.07 1.67 8.76
C VAL A 23 8.24 0.40 8.67
N LEU A 24 7.39 0.32 7.65
CA LEU A 24 6.72 -0.92 7.25
C LEU A 24 7.66 -1.74 6.36
N SER A 25 7.91 -2.99 6.75
CA SER A 25 8.77 -3.93 6.02
C SER A 25 8.10 -5.28 5.84
N PHE A 26 8.57 -6.05 4.87
CA PHE A 26 8.01 -7.36 4.52
C PHE A 26 9.14 -8.40 4.47
N ALA A 27 8.92 -9.56 5.06
CA ALA A 27 9.92 -10.64 5.10
C ALA A 27 9.99 -11.46 3.79
N GLY A 28 9.04 -11.26 2.86
CA GLY A 28 8.91 -12.03 1.63
C GLY A 28 7.64 -12.90 1.59
N LEU A 29 7.29 -13.38 0.41
CA LEU A 29 6.13 -14.25 0.21
C LEU A 29 6.48 -15.68 0.64
N LYS A 30 5.63 -16.25 1.50
CA LYS A 30 5.69 -17.67 1.89
C LYS A 30 4.76 -18.52 1.02
N SER A 31 3.68 -17.92 0.53
CA SER A 31 2.68 -18.50 -0.37
C SER A 31 2.09 -17.38 -1.24
N GLY A 32 1.51 -17.75 -2.37
CA GLY A 32 0.98 -16.81 -3.37
C GLY A 32 2.06 -16.08 -4.16
N LEU A 33 1.64 -15.08 -4.95
CA LEU A 33 2.53 -14.34 -5.87
C LEU A 33 2.54 -12.83 -5.64
N ARG A 34 1.46 -12.24 -5.10
CA ARG A 34 1.31 -10.80 -4.96
C ARG A 34 0.78 -10.43 -3.57
N GLY A 35 1.27 -9.32 -3.04
CA GLY A 35 0.67 -8.62 -1.92
C GLY A 35 0.23 -7.23 -2.37
N TYR A 36 -0.74 -6.67 -1.67
CA TYR A 36 -1.24 -5.33 -1.91
C TYR A 36 -1.07 -4.50 -0.63
N LEU A 37 -0.65 -3.25 -0.81
CA LEU A 37 -0.58 -2.26 0.25
C LEU A 37 -1.51 -1.11 -0.15
N ALA A 38 -2.43 -0.77 0.75
CA ALA A 38 -3.24 0.42 0.65
C ALA A 38 -2.83 1.38 1.76
N VAL A 39 -2.85 2.67 1.44
CA VAL A 39 -2.63 3.76 2.39
C VAL A 39 -3.90 4.61 2.44
N ARG A 40 -4.22 5.15 3.62
CA ARG A 40 -5.33 6.10 3.75
C ARG A 40 -5.05 7.33 2.89
N GLY A 41 -6.07 7.86 2.21
CA GLY A 41 -5.91 8.91 1.20
C GLY A 41 -5.52 8.41 -0.19
N GLY A 42 -5.00 7.17 -0.29
CA GLY A 42 -4.59 6.55 -1.55
C GLY A 42 -3.26 7.08 -2.07
N ILE A 43 -2.74 6.43 -3.12
CA ILE A 43 -1.54 6.87 -3.83
C ILE A 43 -1.93 7.93 -4.85
N ASP A 44 -1.43 9.16 -4.69
CA ASP A 44 -1.88 10.33 -5.43
C ASP A 44 -0.95 10.72 -6.58
N THR A 45 -0.82 9.82 -7.54
CA THR A 45 -0.14 10.12 -8.81
C THR A 45 -1.08 10.83 -9.78
N LEU A 46 -0.53 11.51 -10.78
CA LEU A 46 -1.33 12.10 -11.86
C LEU A 46 -2.14 11.00 -12.58
N PRO A 47 -3.46 11.20 -12.77
CA PRO A 47 -4.27 10.24 -13.50
C PRO A 47 -3.95 10.30 -14.99
N VAL A 48 -3.88 9.14 -15.64
CA VAL A 48 -3.79 8.99 -17.09
C VAL A 48 -5.01 8.21 -17.56
N MET A 49 -5.76 8.77 -18.50
CA MET A 49 -7.04 8.21 -18.95
C MET A 49 -8.00 7.90 -17.77
N ASN A 50 -8.06 8.83 -16.81
CA ASN A 50 -8.86 8.70 -15.58
C ASN A 50 -8.48 7.50 -14.69
N SER A 51 -7.26 6.96 -14.82
CA SER A 51 -6.74 5.83 -14.04
C SER A 51 -5.37 6.15 -13.45
N ARG A 52 -5.03 5.50 -12.33
CA ARG A 52 -3.71 5.58 -11.69
C ARG A 52 -2.90 4.27 -11.82
N SER A 53 -3.40 3.29 -12.56
CA SER A 53 -2.66 2.06 -12.85
C SER A 53 -1.42 2.34 -13.70
N THR A 54 -0.37 1.55 -13.51
CA THR A 54 0.86 1.62 -14.32
C THR A 54 0.84 0.61 -15.44
N TYR A 55 1.04 1.07 -16.68
CA TYR A 55 1.34 0.22 -17.82
C TYR A 55 2.83 0.35 -18.19
N THR A 56 3.64 -0.52 -17.60
CA THR A 56 5.11 -0.42 -17.66
C THR A 56 5.70 -0.57 -19.07
N LYS A 57 5.08 -1.35 -19.96
CA LYS A 57 5.60 -1.55 -21.33
C LYS A 57 5.55 -0.26 -22.17
N ALA A 58 4.58 0.61 -21.91
CA ALA A 58 4.40 1.87 -22.62
C ALA A 58 4.77 3.09 -21.77
N ALA A 59 5.37 2.88 -20.60
CA ALA A 59 5.73 3.92 -19.65
C ALA A 59 4.56 4.86 -19.28
N LEU A 60 3.36 4.31 -19.04
CA LEU A 60 2.13 5.09 -18.85
C LEU A 60 1.55 4.94 -17.43
N GLY A 61 1.17 6.05 -16.81
CA GLY A 61 0.41 6.07 -15.55
C GLY A 61 1.19 5.65 -14.29
N GLY A 62 0.52 5.69 -13.14
CA GLY A 62 1.13 5.46 -11.82
C GLY A 62 2.31 6.39 -11.53
N PHE A 63 3.36 5.87 -10.88
CA PHE A 63 4.54 6.67 -10.53
C PHE A 63 5.55 6.68 -11.68
N GLU A 64 5.62 7.81 -12.39
CA GLU A 64 6.54 8.04 -13.51
C GLU A 64 6.48 6.99 -14.64
N GLY A 65 5.35 6.27 -14.79
CA GLY A 65 5.20 5.24 -15.83
C GLY A 65 6.01 3.97 -15.59
N ARG A 66 6.65 3.79 -14.44
CA ARG A 66 7.63 2.71 -14.20
C ARG A 66 7.38 1.97 -12.89
N ALA A 67 8.13 0.89 -12.69
CA ALA A 67 8.23 0.26 -11.38
C ALA A 67 8.91 1.21 -10.37
N LEU A 68 8.49 1.12 -9.11
CA LEU A 68 9.12 1.83 -8.00
C LEU A 68 10.57 1.35 -7.81
N LYS A 69 11.42 2.25 -7.36
CA LYS A 69 12.84 2.05 -7.10
C LYS A 69 13.18 2.55 -5.70
N ALA A 70 14.31 2.07 -5.18
CA ALA A 70 14.83 2.57 -3.91
C ALA A 70 15.05 4.09 -3.98
N GLY A 71 14.58 4.80 -2.95
CA GLY A 71 14.66 6.26 -2.87
C GLY A 71 13.46 7.01 -3.47
N ASP A 72 12.54 6.33 -4.15
CA ASP A 72 11.31 6.98 -4.64
C ASP A 72 10.46 7.49 -3.46
N GLN A 73 9.96 8.72 -3.60
CA GLN A 73 8.99 9.32 -2.69
C GLN A 73 7.65 9.40 -3.42
N VAL A 74 6.72 8.53 -3.02
CA VAL A 74 5.42 8.41 -3.69
C VAL A 74 4.39 9.29 -2.95
N PRO A 75 3.69 10.19 -3.66
CA PRO A 75 2.71 11.07 -3.04
C PRO A 75 1.51 10.27 -2.50
N VAL A 76 1.00 10.71 -1.35
CA VAL A 76 -0.21 10.18 -0.72
C VAL A 76 -1.26 11.27 -0.75
N GLY A 77 -2.49 10.90 -1.09
CA GLY A 77 -3.62 11.83 -1.13
C GLY A 77 -3.95 12.37 0.26
N ALA A 78 -4.61 13.53 0.30
CA ALA A 78 -5.13 14.07 1.55
C ALA A 78 -6.06 13.06 2.24
N GLU A 79 -6.11 13.12 3.57
CA GLU A 79 -7.08 12.31 4.31
C GLU A 79 -8.49 12.65 3.83
N GLY A 80 -9.19 11.66 3.29
CA GLY A 80 -10.62 11.80 3.01
C GLY A 80 -11.39 12.07 4.31
N THR A 81 -12.56 12.68 4.20
CA THR A 81 -13.46 13.01 5.33
C THR A 81 -13.98 11.80 6.10
N GLY A 82 -13.67 10.57 5.67
CA GLY A 82 -14.02 9.34 6.36
C GLY A 82 -13.17 9.12 7.61
N THR A 83 -13.81 9.05 8.77
CA THR A 83 -13.23 8.55 10.02
C THR A 83 -13.14 7.03 9.95
N ALA A 84 -12.05 6.48 9.41
CA ALA A 84 -11.78 5.06 9.59
C ALA A 84 -11.39 4.83 11.06
N THR A 85 -12.28 4.24 11.84
CA THR A 85 -11.96 3.81 13.21
C THR A 85 -11.01 2.62 13.12
N VAL A 86 -9.76 2.81 13.51
CA VAL A 86 -8.80 1.71 13.61
C VAL A 86 -9.10 0.90 14.89
N PRO A 87 -9.10 -0.44 14.85
CA PRO A 87 -8.74 -1.30 13.72
C PRO A 87 -9.95 -1.88 12.96
N LEU A 88 -9.96 -1.73 11.63
CA LEU A 88 -10.79 -2.54 10.74
C LEU A 88 -9.98 -3.77 10.32
N ALA A 89 -10.51 -4.96 10.57
CA ALA A 89 -9.94 -6.22 10.14
C ALA A 89 -10.94 -6.99 9.28
N ILE A 90 -10.46 -7.65 8.23
CA ILE A 90 -11.29 -8.56 7.44
C ILE A 90 -11.58 -9.81 8.29
N PRO A 91 -12.85 -10.27 8.36
CA PRO A 91 -13.19 -11.53 9.02
C PRO A 91 -12.36 -12.71 8.50
N GLN A 92 -11.93 -13.60 9.40
CA GLN A 92 -10.98 -14.67 9.08
C GLN A 92 -11.48 -15.65 8.00
N ASP A 93 -12.79 -15.84 7.93
CA ASP A 93 -13.50 -16.67 6.94
C ASP A 93 -13.56 -16.03 5.54
N GLN A 94 -13.24 -14.74 5.43
CA GLN A 94 -13.19 -14.00 4.17
C GLN A 94 -11.75 -13.76 3.68
N ILE A 95 -10.75 -14.23 4.42
CA ILE A 95 -9.34 -14.18 4.01
C ILE A 95 -9.05 -15.39 3.10
N PRO A 96 -8.53 -15.18 1.88
CA PRO A 96 -8.17 -16.26 0.95
C PRO A 96 -7.05 -17.19 1.42
#